data_AF-A0A645BNH8-F1
#
_entry.id   AF-A0A645BNH8-F1
#
_cell.length_a   1.000
_cell.length_b   1.000
_cell.length_c   1.000
_cell.angle_alpha   90.00
_cell.angle_beta   90.00
_cell.angle_gamma   90.00
#
_symmetry.space_group_name_H-M   'P 1'
#
loop_
_entity.id
_entity.type
_entity.pdbx_description
1 polymer ?
#
loop_
_entity_poly.entity_id
_entity_poly.type
_entity_poly.pdbx_seq_one_letter_code
_entity_poly.pdbx_strand_id
1 'polypeptide(L)'
;MEKQYTQEELSGADTLVPKVTGVSAAEAQKLLKESGLAWRVVGNGDTVTDQIPVEGASIPKNSQVVLYLGAEKPTELITVPDLTGRSPEQVKNILQESGLYLRASGVVDYYSASTVATSQSIESGAQVEPGTVIEVRFVDSQVRDF
;
A
#
# COMPACT_ATOMS: atom_id res chain seq x y z
N MET A 1 -14.20 22.12 -17.51
CA MET A 1 -14.18 20.63 -17.48
C MET A 1 -13.69 20.24 -16.10
N GLU A 2 -14.59 20.15 -15.15
CA GLU A 2 -14.28 19.82 -13.76
C GLU A 2 -14.48 18.32 -13.61
N LYS A 3 -13.39 17.59 -13.33
CA LYS A 3 -13.47 16.15 -13.07
C LYS A 3 -14.26 15.98 -11.77
N GLN A 4 -15.50 15.53 -11.91
CA GLN A 4 -16.34 15.08 -10.81
C GLN A 4 -15.66 13.83 -10.22
N TYR A 5 -15.01 13.97 -9.07
CA TYR A 5 -14.61 12.83 -8.25
C TYR A 5 -15.86 12.40 -7.47
N THR A 6 -16.67 11.54 -8.08
CA THR A 6 -17.82 10.91 -7.43
C THR A 6 -17.32 9.96 -6.36
N GLN A 7 -18.06 9.86 -5.24
CA GLN A 7 -17.74 9.10 -4.03
C GLN A 7 -17.45 7.59 -4.22
N GLU A 8 -17.44 7.10 -5.46
CA GLU A 8 -17.09 5.74 -5.85
C GLU A 8 -15.56 5.50 -5.83
N GLU A 9 -14.73 6.55 -5.79
CA GLU A 9 -13.26 6.43 -5.72
C GLU A 9 -12.71 6.09 -4.32
N LEU A 10 -13.55 6.14 -3.29
CA LEU A 10 -13.17 5.73 -1.92
C LEU A 10 -13.32 4.21 -1.72
N SER A 11 -13.97 3.51 -2.66
CA SER A 11 -14.26 2.07 -2.59
C SER A 11 -13.59 1.30 -3.74
N GLY A 12 -12.28 1.08 -3.61
CA GLY A 12 -11.70 -0.24 -3.87
C GLY A 12 -11.59 -0.75 -5.31
N ALA A 13 -11.06 0.04 -6.25
CA ALA A 13 -10.36 -0.58 -7.38
C ALA A 13 -8.86 -0.57 -7.07
N ASP A 14 -8.24 -1.75 -6.98
CA ASP A 14 -6.80 -1.85 -6.98
C ASP A 14 -6.25 -1.25 -8.28
N THR A 15 -5.10 -0.60 -8.20
CA THR A 15 -4.36 -0.08 -9.35
C THR A 15 -2.94 -0.64 -9.33
N LEU A 16 -2.38 -0.81 -10.53
CA LEU A 16 -1.01 -1.27 -10.67
C LEU A 16 -0.07 -0.07 -10.57
N VAL A 17 1.00 -0.23 -9.79
CA VAL A 17 2.05 0.76 -9.68
C VAL A 17 2.78 0.86 -11.03
N PRO A 18 2.79 2.04 -11.68
CA PRO A 18 3.52 2.22 -12.93
C PRO A 18 5.04 2.18 -12.68
N LYS A 19 5.79 1.79 -13.70
CA LYS A 19 7.25 1.92 -13.71
C LYS A 19 7.62 3.39 -13.88
N VAL A 20 8.25 3.95 -12.86
CA VAL A 20 8.73 5.32 -12.82
C VAL A 20 10.23 5.42 -12.52
N THR A 21 10.92 4.28 -12.40
CA THR A 21 12.39 4.23 -12.34
C THR A 21 13.03 4.61 -13.67
N GLY A 22 14.13 5.36 -13.61
CA GLY A 22 14.88 5.81 -14.77
C GLY A 22 14.29 7.02 -15.51
N VAL A 23 13.13 7.54 -15.09
CA VAL A 23 12.57 8.80 -15.61
C VAL A 23 12.76 9.95 -14.63
N SER A 24 12.51 11.18 -15.09
CA SER A 24 12.61 12.37 -14.24
C SER A 24 11.52 12.38 -13.16
N ALA A 25 11.79 13.11 -12.07
CA ALA A 25 10.81 13.34 -11.00
C ALA A 25 9.45 13.80 -11.56
N ALA A 26 9.46 14.76 -12.48
CA ALA A 26 8.24 15.34 -13.04
C ALA A 26 7.43 14.32 -13.86
N GLU A 27 8.11 13.49 -14.65
CA GLU A 27 7.43 12.47 -15.45
C GLU A 27 6.87 11.34 -14.56
N ALA A 28 7.64 10.92 -13.54
CA ALA A 28 7.18 9.96 -12.55
C ALA A 28 5.90 10.43 -11.83
N GLN A 29 5.87 11.69 -11.40
CA GLN A 29 4.72 12.31 -10.75
C GLN A 29 3.49 12.34 -11.67
N LYS A 30 3.70 12.63 -12.96
CA LYS A 30 2.62 12.63 -13.95
C LYS A 30 2.03 11.22 -14.12
N LEU A 31 2.88 10.21 -14.29
CA LEU A 31 2.45 8.80 -14.41
C LEU A 31 1.65 8.34 -13.19
N LEU A 32 2.14 8.63 -11.98
CA LEU A 32 1.44 8.28 -10.74
C LEU A 32 0.10 9.00 -10.60
N LYS A 33 0.06 10.29 -10.97
CA LYS A 33 -1.18 11.07 -11.01
C LYS A 33 -2.20 10.49 -11.99
N GLU A 34 -1.76 10.06 -13.16
CA GLU A 34 -2.61 9.41 -14.16
C GLU A 34 -3.16 8.06 -13.65
N SER A 35 -2.38 7.34 -12.85
CA SER A 35 -2.79 6.10 -12.17
C SER A 35 -3.65 6.31 -10.91
N GLY A 36 -3.90 7.56 -10.50
CA GLY A 36 -4.64 7.88 -9.26
C GLY A 36 -3.88 7.52 -7.98
N LEU A 37 -2.55 7.55 -8.03
CA LEU A 37 -1.67 7.27 -6.91
C LEU A 37 -1.08 8.57 -6.35
N ALA A 38 -0.97 8.63 -5.02
CA ALA A 38 -0.19 9.66 -4.36
C ALA A 38 1.30 9.30 -4.44
N TRP A 39 2.18 10.27 -4.17
CA TRP A 39 3.62 10.00 -4.13
C TRP A 39 4.34 10.82 -3.06
N ARG A 40 5.50 10.33 -2.65
CA ARG A 40 6.45 11.05 -1.79
C ARG A 40 7.84 10.93 -2.38
N VAL A 41 8.57 12.04 -2.43
CA VAL A 41 9.95 12.07 -2.89
C VAL A 41 10.91 11.99 -1.70
N VAL A 42 11.95 11.16 -1.84
CA VAL A 42 13.06 11.02 -0.89
C VAL A 42 14.36 11.25 -1.66
N GLY A 43 15.15 12.22 -1.21
CA GLY A 43 16.36 12.66 -1.90
C GLY A 43 16.16 13.94 -2.72
N ASN A 44 17.24 14.40 -3.34
CA ASN A 44 17.30 15.67 -4.07
C ASN A 44 17.84 15.50 -5.51
N GLY A 45 17.92 14.27 -6.01
CA GLY A 45 18.29 14.01 -7.40
C GLY A 45 17.19 14.42 -8.39
N ASP A 46 17.54 14.45 -9.67
CA ASP A 46 16.61 14.80 -10.76
C ASP A 46 15.87 13.60 -11.35
N THR A 47 16.46 12.41 -11.21
CA THR A 47 15.98 11.15 -11.78
C THR A 47 15.59 10.19 -10.67
N VAL A 48 14.48 9.48 -10.88
CA VAL A 48 14.05 8.40 -9.98
C VAL A 48 15.02 7.23 -10.14
N THR A 49 15.81 6.99 -9.09
CA THR A 49 16.72 5.84 -9.03
C THR A 49 15.97 4.58 -8.61
N ASP A 50 15.03 4.73 -7.67
CA ASP A 50 14.24 3.62 -7.12
C ASP A 50 12.82 4.06 -6.77
N GLN A 51 11.91 3.08 -6.67
CA GLN A 51 10.54 3.30 -6.24
C GLN A 51 10.07 2.21 -5.28
N ILE A 52 9.16 2.58 -4.39
CA ILE A 52 8.50 1.68 -3.47
C ILE A 52 7.00 2.06 -3.40
N PRO A 53 6.05 1.16 -3.69
CA PRO A 53 6.25 -0.23 -4.08
C PRO A 53 6.86 -0.37 -5.48
N VAL A 54 7.34 -1.57 -5.80
CA VAL A 54 7.90 -1.91 -7.11
C VAL A 54 6.86 -1.79 -8.22
N GLU A 55 7.32 -1.60 -9.46
CA GLU A 55 6.45 -1.60 -10.63
C GLU A 55 5.61 -2.88 -10.71
N GLY A 56 4.36 -2.76 -11.14
CA GLY A 56 3.41 -3.88 -11.24
C GLY A 56 2.82 -4.34 -9.90
N ALA A 57 3.22 -3.76 -8.76
CA ALA A 57 2.56 -4.02 -7.49
C ALA A 57 1.09 -3.56 -7.53
N SER A 58 0.18 -4.36 -6.98
CA SER A 58 -1.24 -4.03 -6.91
C SER A 58 -1.53 -3.36 -5.57
N ILE A 59 -1.87 -2.07 -5.59
CA ILE A 59 -2.19 -1.29 -4.38
C ILE A 59 -3.52 -0.57 -4.51
N PRO A 60 -4.20 -0.27 -3.40
CA PRO A 60 -5.41 0.54 -3.44
C PRO A 60 -5.17 1.89 -4.12
N LYS A 61 -6.12 2.36 -4.93
CA LYS A 61 -6.11 3.76 -5.40
C LYS A 61 -5.94 4.73 -4.22
N ASN A 62 -5.31 5.88 -4.47
CA ASN A 62 -4.88 6.84 -3.46
C ASN A 62 -3.76 6.37 -2.52
N SER A 63 -3.22 5.15 -2.70
CA SER A 63 -1.99 4.75 -2.01
C SER A 63 -0.82 5.61 -2.46
N GLN A 64 0.15 5.79 -1.56
CA GLN A 64 1.29 6.68 -1.78
C GLN A 64 2.53 5.90 -2.23
N VAL A 65 3.08 6.17 -3.40
CA VAL A 65 4.35 5.58 -3.88
C VAL A 65 5.53 6.45 -3.45
N VAL A 66 6.52 5.88 -2.78
CA VAL A 66 7.78 6.55 -2.43
C VAL A 66 8.74 6.47 -3.62
N LEU A 67 9.24 7.63 -4.05
CA LEU A 67 10.22 7.80 -5.11
C LEU A 67 11.56 8.19 -4.49
N TYR A 68 12.60 7.45 -4.82
CA TYR A 68 13.97 7.72 -4.41
C TYR A 68 14.70 8.41 -5.54
N LEU A 69 15.28 9.57 -5.26
CA LEU A 69 15.94 10.43 -6.22
C LEU A 69 17.38 10.65 -5.76
N GLY A 70 18.26 9.71 -6.11
CA GLY A 70 19.66 9.71 -5.66
C GLY A 70 19.84 9.41 -4.17
N ALA A 71 18.76 9.14 -3.43
CA ALA A 71 18.79 8.59 -2.09
C ALA A 71 18.87 7.06 -2.17
N GLU A 72 19.58 6.44 -1.24
CA GLU A 72 19.65 4.99 -1.14
C GLU A 72 18.30 4.44 -0.69
N LYS A 73 17.77 3.48 -1.46
CA LYS A 73 16.62 2.68 -1.04
C LYS A 73 17.02 1.90 0.23
N PRO A 74 16.16 1.84 1.26
CA PRO A 74 16.42 0.98 2.39
C PRO A 74 16.58 -0.47 1.89
N THR A 75 17.72 -1.09 2.22
CA THR A 75 18.02 -2.49 1.88
C THR A 75 17.81 -3.43 3.06
N GLU A 76 17.52 -2.87 4.24
CA GLU A 76 17.23 -3.65 5.43
C GLU A 76 15.87 -4.32 5.28
N LEU A 77 15.85 -5.64 5.41
CA LEU A 77 14.62 -6.41 5.30
C LEU A 77 13.74 -6.14 6.52
N ILE A 78 12.47 -5.85 6.25
CA ILE A 78 11.45 -5.66 7.27
C ILE A 78 10.88 -7.02 7.62
N THR A 79 10.79 -7.30 8.92
CA THR A 79 10.11 -8.50 9.42
C THR A 79 8.61 -8.26 9.38
N VAL A 80 7.87 -9.15 8.70
CA VAL A 80 6.42 -9.03 8.60
C VAL A 80 5.81 -9.26 9.98
N PRO A 81 5.06 -8.29 10.52
CA PRO A 81 4.42 -8.42 11.81
C PRO A 81 3.25 -9.42 11.76
N ASP A 82 2.87 -9.97 12.90
CA ASP A 82 1.66 -10.78 13.02
C ASP A 82 0.42 -9.88 13.10
N LEU A 83 -0.40 -9.97 12.06
CA LEU A 83 -1.60 -9.16 11.89
C LEU A 83 -2.86 -9.92 12.26
N THR A 84 -2.77 -11.23 12.50
CA THR A 84 -3.90 -12.10 12.79
C THR A 84 -4.64 -11.64 14.05
N GLY A 85 -5.98 -11.54 13.96
CA GLY A 85 -6.84 -11.09 15.06
C GLY A 85 -6.79 -9.58 15.34
N ARG A 86 -6.07 -8.79 14.52
CA ARG A 86 -6.02 -7.32 14.65
C ARG A 86 -7.13 -6.67 13.83
N SER A 87 -7.57 -5.48 14.27
CA SER A 87 -8.53 -4.68 13.51
C SER A 87 -7.86 -4.03 12.27
N PRO A 88 -8.62 -3.68 11.22
CA PRO A 88 -8.09 -3.00 10.04
C PRO A 88 -7.25 -1.76 10.37
N GLU A 89 -7.68 -0.96 11.35
CA GLU A 89 -6.96 0.22 11.81
C GLU A 89 -5.62 -0.14 12.48
N GLN A 90 -5.61 -1.16 13.34
CA GLN A 90 -4.38 -1.63 13.97
C GLN A 90 -3.40 -2.17 12.93
N VAL A 91 -3.88 -3.00 12.01
CA VAL A 91 -3.07 -3.55 10.92
C VAL A 91 -2.45 -2.44 10.08
N LYS A 92 -3.26 -1.43 9.72
CA LYS A 92 -2.79 -0.27 8.97
C LYS A 92 -1.66 0.44 9.71
N ASN A 93 -1.84 0.75 10.99
CA ASN A 93 -0.81 1.43 11.79
C ASN A 93 0.48 0.61 11.87
N ILE A 94 0.38 -0.66 12.23
CA ILE A 94 1.53 -1.58 12.35
C ILE A 94 2.34 -1.65 11.03
N LEU A 95 1.64 -1.79 9.90
CA LEU A 95 2.30 -1.85 8.59
C LEU A 95 2.92 -0.51 8.21
N GLN A 96 2.22 0.60 8.43
CA GLN A 96 2.76 1.95 8.16
C GLN A 96 4.02 2.25 9.00
N GLU A 97 4.02 1.87 10.28
CA GLU A 97 5.18 2.00 11.18
C GLU A 97 6.36 1.13 10.72
N SER A 98 6.07 -0.05 10.17
CA SER A 98 7.07 -0.95 9.61
C SER A 98 7.54 -0.54 8.20
N GLY A 99 6.94 0.49 7.59
CA GLY A 99 7.23 0.90 6.21
C GLY A 99 6.70 -0.07 5.16
N LEU A 100 5.66 -0.84 5.47
CA LEU A 100 4.98 -1.81 4.59
C LEU A 100 3.63 -1.27 4.12
N TYR A 101 3.14 -1.81 3.00
CA TYR A 101 1.86 -1.41 2.43
C TYR A 101 0.77 -2.40 2.78
N LEU A 102 -0.37 -1.91 3.24
CA LEU A 102 -1.57 -2.72 3.47
C LEU A 102 -2.44 -2.76 2.22
N ARG A 103 -2.75 -3.97 1.76
CA ARG A 103 -3.87 -4.23 0.85
C ARG A 103 -4.96 -4.98 1.62
N ALA A 104 -6.04 -4.30 1.98
CA ALA A 104 -7.16 -4.95 2.64
C ALA A 104 -8.03 -5.70 1.61
N SER A 105 -8.40 -6.94 1.93
CA SER A 105 -9.28 -7.78 1.12
C SER A 105 -10.36 -8.43 2.01
N GLY A 106 -11.51 -8.79 1.45
CA GLY A 106 -12.62 -9.39 2.19
C GLY A 106 -13.67 -8.38 2.68
N VAL A 107 -14.28 -8.63 3.84
CA VAL A 107 -15.28 -7.73 4.44
C VAL A 107 -14.51 -6.63 5.15
N VAL A 108 -14.54 -5.44 4.56
CA VAL A 108 -13.83 -4.27 5.10
C VAL A 108 -14.84 -3.20 5.49
N ASP A 109 -15.59 -3.47 6.56
CA ASP A 109 -16.23 -2.40 7.31
C ASP A 109 -15.23 -1.88 8.34
N TYR A 110 -14.52 -0.80 7.97
CA TYR A 110 -13.55 -0.12 8.84
C TYR A 110 -14.18 0.37 10.16
N TYR A 111 -15.51 0.52 10.21
CA TYR A 111 -16.24 1.01 11.37
C TYR A 111 -16.87 -0.10 12.22
N SER A 112 -16.77 -1.37 11.79
CA SER A 112 -17.31 -2.49 12.55
C SER A 112 -16.25 -3.04 13.50
N ALA A 113 -16.52 -2.95 14.81
CA ALA A 113 -15.66 -3.47 15.87
C ALA A 113 -15.46 -5.00 15.81
N SER A 114 -16.23 -5.70 14.98
CA SER A 114 -16.19 -7.13 14.74
C SER A 114 -15.27 -7.54 13.58
N THR A 115 -14.72 -6.59 12.81
CA THR A 115 -13.84 -6.94 11.68
C THR A 115 -12.43 -7.25 12.17
N VAL A 116 -11.92 -8.44 11.88
CA VAL A 116 -10.57 -8.87 12.24
C VAL A 116 -9.82 -9.47 11.05
N ALA A 117 -8.51 -9.29 11.04
CA ALA A 117 -7.63 -9.97 10.10
C ALA A 117 -7.59 -11.47 10.41
N THR A 118 -7.92 -12.30 9.42
CA THR A 118 -7.88 -13.76 9.54
C THR A 118 -6.63 -14.37 8.92
N SER A 119 -6.06 -13.68 7.92
CA SER A 119 -4.92 -14.16 7.16
C SER A 119 -4.19 -13.02 6.48
N GLN A 120 -2.90 -13.23 6.21
CA GLN A 120 -2.01 -12.32 5.49
C GLN A 120 -1.30 -13.10 4.38
N SER A 121 -1.06 -12.47 3.23
CA SER A 121 -0.42 -13.11 2.07
C SER A 121 1.04 -13.49 2.30
N ILE A 122 1.70 -12.85 3.27
CA ILE A 122 3.06 -13.19 3.68
C ILE A 122 3.01 -13.50 5.17
N GLU A 123 3.53 -14.66 5.57
CA GLU A 123 3.49 -15.12 6.95
C GLU A 123 4.25 -14.19 7.91
N SER A 124 3.80 -14.15 9.15
CA SER A 124 4.48 -13.37 10.19
C SER A 124 5.87 -13.94 10.46
N GLY A 125 6.83 -13.05 10.72
CA GLY A 125 8.25 -13.42 10.85
C GLY A 125 9.00 -13.56 9.52
N ALA A 126 8.32 -13.54 8.36
CA ALA A 126 8.99 -13.50 7.07
C ALA A 126 9.76 -12.18 6.89
N GLN A 127 10.88 -12.22 6.16
CA GLN A 127 11.66 -11.03 5.85
C GLN A 127 11.34 -10.56 4.43
N VAL A 128 10.88 -9.32 4.30
CA VAL A 128 10.47 -8.72 3.03
C VAL A 128 11.17 -7.40 2.80
N GLU A 129 11.24 -6.98 1.54
CA GLU A 129 11.77 -5.66 1.23
C GLU A 129 10.86 -4.55 1.76
N PRO A 130 11.42 -3.40 2.13
CA PRO A 130 10.62 -2.25 2.54
C PRO A 130 9.65 -1.84 1.44
N GLY A 131 8.44 -1.51 1.89
CA GLY A 131 7.25 -1.25 1.10
C GLY A 131 6.81 -2.37 0.17
N THR A 132 7.10 -3.62 0.56
CA THR A 132 6.32 -4.78 0.12
C THR A 132 4.84 -4.58 0.48
N VAL A 133 3.98 -5.00 -0.44
CA VAL A 133 2.53 -4.97 -0.25
C VAL A 133 2.09 -6.27 0.43
N ILE A 134 1.56 -6.14 1.63
CA ILE A 134 0.97 -7.23 2.39
C ILE A 134 -0.53 -7.18 2.19
N GLU A 135 -1.07 -8.16 1.46
CA GLU A 135 -2.50 -8.36 1.41
C GLU A 135 -2.97 -9.05 2.69
N VAL A 136 -4.01 -8.48 3.31
CA VAL A 136 -4.58 -8.96 4.56
C VAL A 136 -6.06 -9.18 4.34
N ARG A 137 -6.51 -10.40 4.61
CA ARG A 137 -7.91 -10.77 4.54
C ARG A 137 -8.59 -10.45 5.86
N PHE A 138 -9.64 -9.65 5.78
CA PHE A 138 -10.50 -9.30 6.89
C PHE A 138 -11.84 -10.04 6.78
N VAL A 139 -12.32 -10.51 7.92
CA VAL A 139 -13.62 -11.15 8.07
C VAL A 139 -14.34 -10.55 9.26
N ASP A 140 -15.66 -10.48 9.17
CA ASP A 140 -16.48 -10.12 10.32
C ASP A 140 -16.57 -11.32 11.28
N SER A 141 -16.10 -11.13 12.51
CA SER A 141 -16.06 -12.17 13.54
C SER A 141 -17.42 -12.52 14.13
N GLN A 142 -18.49 -11.83 13.72
CA GLN A 142 -19.87 -12.07 14.15
C GLN A 142 -20.70 -12.84 13.12
N VAL A 143 -20.14 -13.19 11.95
CA VAL A 143 -20.72 -14.18 11.05
C VAL A 143 -20.66 -15.56 11.71
N ARG A 144 -21.62 -15.81 12.61
CA ARG A 144 -22.07 -17.14 12.97
C ARG A 144 -22.86 -17.67 11.78
N ASP A 145 -22.30 -18.68 11.13
CA ASP A 145 -23.07 -19.63 10.34
C ASP A 145 -24.26 -20.10 11.22
N PHE A 146 -25.50 -19.88 10.74
CA PHE A 146 -26.74 -20.34 11.37
C PHE A 146 -27.39 -21.39 10.46
#